data_AF-A0A183DJ16-F1
#
_entry.id   AF-A0A183DJ16-F1
#
_cell.length_a   1.000
_cell.length_b   1.000
_cell.length_c   1.000
_cell.angle_alpha   90.00
_cell.angle_beta   90.00
_cell.angle_gamma   90.00
#
_symmetry.space_group_name_H-M   'P 1'
#
loop_
_entity.id
_entity.type
_entity.pdbx_description
1 polymer ?
#
loop_
_entity_poly.entity_id
_entity_poly.type
_entity_poly.pdbx_seq_one_letter_code
_entity_poly.pdbx_strand_id
1 'polypeptide(L)' 'MEGLSGTIKGPRGSPVKAPVKLLVGNTAYTTTVDGYYYLWLPPGTYKIQVHKQGYIPSVLSTKQAH' A
#
# COMPACT_ATOMS: atom_id res chain seq x y z
N MET A 1 5.02 7.77 17.04
CA MET A 1 3.84 7.71 16.14
C MET A 1 4.21 6.69 15.10
N GLU A 2 3.62 5.50 15.15
CA GLU A 2 3.98 4.41 14.25
C GLU A 2 3.15 4.50 12.96
N GLY A 3 3.78 4.34 11.81
CA GLY A 3 3.12 4.29 10.51
C GLY A 3 3.39 2.95 9.84
N LEU A 4 2.48 2.52 8.97
CA LEU A 4 2.66 1.29 8.21
C LEU A 4 3.47 1.59 6.94
N SER A 5 4.67 1.03 6.85
CA SER A 5 5.51 1.09 5.66
C SER A 5 5.61 -0.27 4.97
N GLY A 6 5.95 -0.25 3.69
CA GLY A 6 6.18 -1.48 2.96
C GLY A 6 6.62 -1.24 1.53
N THR A 7 6.84 -2.35 0.82
CA THR A 7 7.21 -2.31 -0.60
C THR A 7 6.20 -3.02 -1.49
N ILE A 8 5.87 -2.40 -2.62
CA ILE A 8 4.99 -2.94 -3.65
C ILE A 8 5.87 -3.52 -4.75
N LYS A 9 5.89 -4.85 -4.84
CA LYS A 9 6.65 -5.58 -5.85
C LYS A 9 5.71 -6.17 -6.89
N GLY A 10 6.11 -6.11 -8.14
CA GLY A 10 5.42 -6.76 -9.25
C GLY A 10 5.68 -8.27 -9.30
N PRO A 11 5.12 -8.97 -10.29
CA PRO A 11 5.21 -10.43 -10.41
C PRO A 11 6.65 -10.98 -10.48
N ARG A 12 7.60 -10.16 -10.94
CA ARG A 12 9.02 -10.52 -11.06
C ARG A 12 9.88 -10.03 -9.88
N GLY A 13 9.26 -9.59 -8.78
CA GLY A 13 9.94 -9.03 -7.62
C GLY A 13 10.45 -7.59 -7.79
N SER A 14 10.38 -7.03 -9.01
CA SER A 14 10.77 -5.64 -9.28
C SER A 14 9.81 -4.64 -8.61
N PRO A 15 10.30 -3.50 -8.10
CA PRO A 15 9.46 -2.42 -7.57
C PRO A 15 8.41 -1.95 -8.60
N VAL A 16 7.16 -1.80 -8.19
CA VAL A 16 6.11 -1.24 -9.06
C VAL A 16 6.29 0.27 -9.17
N LYS A 17 6.37 0.80 -10.38
CA LYS A 17 6.51 2.24 -10.61
C LYS A 17 5.35 3.04 -10.00
N ALA A 18 5.67 4.16 -9.38
CA ALA A 18 4.70 5.17 -8.98
C ALA A 18 3.98 5.78 -10.21
N PRO A 19 2.80 6.40 -10.04
CA PRO A 19 1.96 6.35 -8.84
C PRO A 19 1.20 5.02 -8.73
N VAL A 20 1.07 4.49 -7.52
CA VAL A 20 0.17 3.37 -7.16
C VAL A 20 -0.88 3.90 -6.19
N LYS A 21 -2.16 3.62 -6.44
CA LYS A 21 -3.27 4.03 -5.57
C LYS A 21 -3.51 2.96 -4.50
N LEU A 22 -3.54 3.37 -3.25
CA LEU A 22 -3.80 2.54 -2.09
C LEU A 22 -5.10 3.01 -1.44
N LEU A 23 -6.08 2.14 -1.28
CA LEU A 23 -7.34 2.44 -0.58
C LEU A 23 -7.35 1.71 0.76
N VAL A 24 -7.53 2.46 1.84
CA VAL A 24 -7.65 1.94 3.21
C VAL A 24 -8.98 2.41 3.79
N GLY A 25 -9.98 1.53 3.78
CA GLY A 25 -11.36 1.93 4.08
C GLY A 25 -11.85 3.00 3.08
N ASN A 26 -12.19 4.19 3.58
CA ASN A 26 -12.65 5.32 2.77
C ASN A 26 -11.52 6.29 2.37
N THR A 27 -10.29 6.05 2.83
CA THR A 27 -9.15 6.93 2.58
C THR A 27 -8.32 6.42 1.41
N ALA A 28 -7.98 7.32 0.48
CA ALA A 28 -7.10 7.04 -0.65
C ALA A 28 -5.72 7.66 -0.44
N TYR A 29 -4.68 6.89 -0.73
CA TYR A 29 -3.29 7.30 -0.73
C TYR A 29 -2.66 6.99 -2.08
N THR A 30 -1.59 7.71 -2.42
CA THR A 30 -0.86 7.51 -3.67
C THR A 30 0.63 7.43 -3.38
N THR A 31 1.30 6.41 -3.91
CA THR A 31 2.75 6.29 -3.76
C THR A 31 3.46 7.34 -4.61
N THR A 32 4.49 7.97 -4.04
CA THR A 32 5.36 8.95 -4.72
C THR A 32 6.72 8.36 -5.08
N VAL A 33 7.08 7.21 -4.49
CA VAL A 33 8.33 6.49 -4.70
C VAL A 33 8.05 5.11 -5.27
N ASP A 34 8.85 4.70 -6.25
CA ASP A 34 8.72 3.40 -6.91
C ASP A 34 8.81 2.26 -5.90
N GLY A 35 7.75 1.46 -5.86
CA GLY A 35 7.61 0.29 -5.02
C GLY A 35 7.71 0.54 -3.52
N TYR A 36 7.57 1.77 -3.03
CA TYR A 36 7.54 2.07 -1.60
C TYR A 36 6.26 2.82 -1.22
N TYR A 37 5.73 2.50 -0.05
CA TYR A 37 4.63 3.25 0.56
C TYR A 37 4.88 3.47 2.06
N TYR A 38 4.32 4.55 2.56
CA TYR A 38 4.26 4.87 3.97
C TYR A 38 2.88 5.47 4.28
N LEU A 39 2.13 4.83 5.17
CA LEU A 39 0.78 5.21 5.55
C LEU A 39 0.73 5.52 7.04
N TRP A 40 0.27 6.72 7.38
CA TRP A 40 -0.05 7.07 8.75
C TRP A 40 -1.38 6.43 9.14
N LEU A 41 -1.32 5.33 9.89
CA LEU A 41 -2.49 4.59 10.37
C LEU A 41 -2.34 4.31 11.87
N PRO A 42 -3.34 4.62 12.71
CA PRO A 42 -3.30 4.26 14.12
C PRO A 42 -3.30 2.74 14.30
N PRO A 43 -2.90 2.20 15.46
CA PRO A 43 -2.92 0.76 15.71
C PRO A 43 -4.30 0.15 15.42
N GLY A 44 -4.33 -0.94 14.67
CA GLY A 44 -5.57 -1.52 14.16
C GLY A 44 -5.34 -2.54 13.05
N THR A 45 -6.41 -3.18 12.61
CA THR A 45 -6.39 -4.09 11.46
C THR A 45 -6.98 -3.40 10.26
N TYR A 46 -6.24 -3.37 9.16
CA TYR A 46 -6.62 -2.66 7.94
C TYR A 46 -6.61 -3.58 6.73
N LYS A 47 -7.57 -3.33 5.85
CA LYS A 47 -7.59 -3.88 4.49
C LYS A 47 -7.13 -2.79 3.53
N ILE A 48 -6.03 -3.05 2.83
CA ILE A 48 -5.40 -2.13 1.88
C ILE A 48 -5.64 -2.68 0.48
N GLN A 49 -6.38 -1.95 -0.34
CA GLN A 49 -6.59 -2.30 -1.75
C GLN A 49 -5.56 -1.53 -2.59
N VAL A 50 -4.75 -2.27 -3.33
CA VAL A 50 -3.67 -1.76 -4.18
C VAL A 50 -4.16 -1.75 -5.62
N HIS A 51 -4.17 -0.56 -6.23
CA HIS A 51 -4.60 -0.33 -7.60
C HIS A 51 -3.49 0.34 -8.40
N LYS A 52 -3.07 -0.29 -9.50
CA LYS A 52 -2.16 0.28 -10.48
C LYS A 52 -2.70 -0.01 -11.87
N GLN A 53 -2.69 0.99 -12.75
CA GLN A 53 -3.10 0.81 -14.14
C GLN A 53 -2.20 -0.23 -14.82
N GLY A 54 -2.81 -1.19 -15.51
CA GLY A 54 -2.10 -2.30 -16.15
C GLY A 54 -1.74 -3.46 -15.20
N TYR A 55 -2.15 -3.39 -13.93
CA TYR A 55 -2.00 -4.48 -12.96
C TYR A 55 -3.37 -4.94 -12.46
N ILE A 56 -3.47 -6.20 -12.06
CA ILE A 56 -4.65 -6.73 -11.38
C ILE A 56 -4.69 -6.13 -9.96
N PRO A 57 -5.83 -5.54 -9.52
CA PRO A 57 -5.96 -5.05 -8.16
C PRO A 57 -5.68 -6.15 -7.14
N SER A 58 -4.98 -5.79 -6.06
CA SER A 58 -4.63 -6.72 -4.99
C SER A 58 -5.13 -6.19 -3.65
N VAL A 59 -5.57 -7.07 -2.75
CA VAL A 59 -6.02 -6.68 -1.41
C VAL A 59 -5.11 -7.33 -0.37
N LEU A 60 -4.55 -6.49 0.50
CA LEU A 60 -3.67 -6.90 1.60
C LEU A 60 -4.39 -6.64 2.92
N SER A 61 -4.40 -7.63 3.81
CA SER A 61 -4.86 -7.43 5.18
C SER A 61 -3.64 -7.38 6.09
N THR A 62 -3.52 -6.30 6.86
CA THR A 62 -2.37 -6.10 7.76
C THR A 62 -2.85 -5.59 9.11
N LYS A 63 -2.12 -6.01 10.16
CA LYS A 63 -2.35 -5.55 11.52
C LYS A 63 -1.21 -4.63 11.89
N GLN A 64 -1.51 -3.35 12.08
CA GLN A 64 -0.58 -2.41 12.71
C GLN A 64 -0.69 -2.59 14.22
N ALA A 65 0.33 -3.17 14.83
CA ALA A 65 0.49 -3.24 16.28
C ALA A 65 1.37 -2.07 16.77
N HIS A 66 1.30 -1.78 18.08
CA HIS A 66 2.22 -0.87 18.76
C HIS A 66 3.52 -1.58 19.10
#